data_AF-A0A1U7NS82-F1
#
_entry.id   AF-A0A1U7NS82-F1
#
_cell.length_a   1.000
_cell.length_b   1.000
_cell.length_c   1.000
_cell.angle_alpha   90.00
_cell.angle_beta   90.00
_cell.angle_gamma   90.00
#
_symmetry.space_group_name_H-M   'P 1'
#
loop_
_entity.id
_entity.type
_entity.pdbx_description
1 polymer ?
#
loop_
_entity_poly.entity_id
_entity_poly.type
_entity_poly.pdbx_seq_one_letter_code
_entity_poly.pdbx_strand_id
1 'polypeptide(L)'
;MTPTILRTGLAFAALGIAFAGALLVLTDLSAGWALIAIGVPLSGLLALAGDALGGGFSRTLQDRTRQLISETRPWMWLIALYALLHVPVPLWPEGFGVLGLASTAALFVGALLYAAERVGWGRSWLMAALACGLGLGAEVIGTHTGFPFGIYSYATAPEPLILGVPLMVPLGWFALTLSGLLLSGGRAWLAGLLLALWDVGLEPLMTAQHYWLWSDPNPLWAGAPLQNFLGWWAVASGISWVLLKIGPGVFLPSLLVGNRVPPTSFNFAVAYPIEAFFLPGGLVLVGRYLEAAVTLGAMLLGLALARLVRRRG
;
A
#
# COMPACT_ATOMS: atom_id res chain seq x y z
N MET A 1 4.28 10.39 -31.79
CA MET A 1 3.85 9.84 -30.49
C MET A 1 4.24 8.36 -30.47
N THR A 2 4.95 7.87 -29.44
CA THR A 2 5.37 6.46 -29.41
C THR A 2 4.17 5.54 -29.16
N PRO A 3 4.21 4.27 -29.61
CA PRO A 3 3.13 3.31 -29.35
C PRO A 3 2.78 3.20 -27.86
N THR A 4 3.80 3.23 -26.98
CA THR A 4 3.60 3.22 -25.53
C THR A 4 2.85 4.46 -25.04
N ILE A 5 3.22 5.66 -25.50
CA ILE A 5 2.53 6.90 -25.09
C ILE A 5 1.07 6.87 -25.56
N LEU A 6 0.80 6.34 -26.76
CA LEU A 6 -0.56 6.22 -27.30
C LEU A 6 -1.44 5.31 -26.46
N ARG A 7 -1.05 4.05 -26.27
CA ARG A 7 -1.85 3.09 -25.51
C ARG A 7 -2.05 3.54 -24.05
N THR A 8 -1.02 4.14 -23.43
CA THR A 8 -1.10 4.66 -22.07
C THR A 8 -2.02 5.88 -21.99
N GLY A 9 -1.93 6.83 -22.92
CA GLY A 9 -2.83 7.99 -22.97
C GLY A 9 -4.29 7.60 -23.16
N LEU A 10 -4.56 6.63 -24.05
CA LEU A 10 -5.90 6.09 -24.27
C LEU A 10 -6.44 5.34 -23.04
N ALA A 11 -5.60 4.55 -22.37
CA ALA A 11 -5.97 3.88 -21.13
C ALA A 11 -6.32 4.88 -20.02
N PHE A 12 -5.53 5.94 -19.86
CA PHE A 12 -5.83 7.01 -18.88
C PHE A 12 -7.10 7.78 -19.24
N ALA A 13 -7.36 8.04 -20.52
CA ALA A 13 -8.62 8.67 -20.93
C ALA A 13 -9.83 7.80 -20.55
N ALA A 14 -9.77 6.49 -20.80
CA ALA A 14 -10.83 5.56 -20.40
C ALA A 14 -10.97 5.44 -18.87
N LEU A 15 -9.86 5.46 -18.13
CA LEU A 15 -9.89 5.52 -16.67
C LEU A 15 -10.50 6.84 -16.17
N GLY A 16 -10.27 7.95 -16.87
CA GLY A 16 -10.91 9.24 -16.62
C GLY A 16 -12.44 9.18 -16.79
N ILE A 17 -12.94 8.40 -17.74
CA ILE A 17 -14.39 8.13 -17.88
C ILE A 17 -14.92 7.40 -16.64
N ALA A 18 -14.22 6.36 -16.17
CA ALA A 18 -14.61 5.65 -14.96
C ALA A 18 -14.57 6.56 -13.72
N PHE A 19 -13.55 7.41 -13.61
CA PHE A 19 -13.43 8.37 -12.52
C PHE A 19 -14.56 9.42 -12.54
N ALA A 20 -14.89 9.97 -13.71
CA ALA A 20 -16.05 10.83 -13.87
C ALA A 20 -17.35 10.09 -13.47
N GLY A 21 -17.47 8.82 -13.83
CA GLY A 21 -18.54 7.94 -13.37
C GLY A 21 -18.64 7.84 -11.85
N ALA A 22 -17.51 7.63 -11.17
CA ALA A 22 -17.46 7.62 -9.71
C ALA A 22 -17.91 8.95 -9.10
N LEU A 23 -17.47 10.10 -9.66
CA LEU A 23 -17.93 11.41 -9.20
C LEU A 23 -19.44 11.60 -9.38
N LEU A 24 -20.03 11.11 -10.47
CA LEU A 24 -21.48 11.14 -10.68
C LEU A 24 -22.21 10.29 -9.63
N VAL A 25 -21.71 9.09 -9.34
CA VAL A 25 -22.30 8.22 -8.30
C VAL A 25 -22.26 8.91 -6.93
N LEU A 26 -21.17 9.59 -6.59
CA LEU A 26 -21.06 10.37 -5.35
C LEU A 26 -22.04 11.55 -5.26
N THR A 27 -22.61 11.98 -6.39
CA THR A 27 -23.67 13.00 -6.48
C THR A 27 -25.07 12.39 -6.69
N ASP A 28 -25.25 11.11 -6.33
CA ASP A 28 -26.51 10.36 -6.46
C ASP A 28 -27.00 10.17 -7.91
N LEU A 29 -26.12 10.29 -8.91
CA LEU A 29 -26.45 10.08 -10.31
C LEU A 29 -26.09 8.65 -10.75
N SER A 30 -27.12 7.79 -10.84
CA SER A 30 -26.98 6.36 -11.18
C SER A 30 -26.35 6.08 -12.54
N ALA A 31 -26.41 7.03 -13.49
CA ALA A 31 -25.73 6.95 -14.77
C ALA A 31 -24.20 6.79 -14.62
N GLY A 32 -23.62 7.22 -13.50
CA GLY A 32 -22.20 7.05 -13.20
C GLY A 32 -21.76 5.59 -13.17
N TRP A 33 -22.63 4.66 -12.76
CA TRP A 33 -22.32 3.22 -12.77
C TRP A 33 -22.04 2.69 -14.18
N ALA A 34 -22.75 3.19 -15.20
CA ALA A 34 -22.49 2.81 -16.59
C ALA A 34 -21.12 3.29 -17.07
N LEU A 35 -20.72 4.51 -16.68
CA LEU A 35 -19.41 5.06 -17.01
C LEU A 35 -18.27 4.26 -16.35
N ILE A 36 -18.46 3.82 -15.10
CA ILE A 36 -17.51 2.91 -14.42
C ILE A 36 -17.44 1.57 -15.15
N ALA A 37 -18.60 0.95 -15.43
CA ALA A 37 -18.70 -0.36 -16.07
C ALA A 37 -18.07 -0.39 -17.47
N ILE A 38 -18.05 0.74 -18.19
CA ILE A 38 -17.39 0.88 -19.49
C ILE A 38 -15.92 1.28 -19.33
N GLY A 39 -15.65 2.32 -18.55
CA GLY A 39 -14.32 2.93 -18.46
C GLY A 39 -13.26 2.00 -17.88
N VAL A 40 -13.60 1.20 -16.85
CA VAL A 40 -12.63 0.29 -16.22
C VAL A 40 -12.18 -0.81 -17.19
N PRO A 41 -13.06 -1.63 -17.80
CA PRO A 41 -12.63 -2.62 -18.78
C PRO A 41 -11.93 -1.99 -19.99
N LEU A 42 -12.45 -0.86 -20.48
CA LEU A 42 -11.87 -0.17 -21.62
C LEU A 42 -10.44 0.30 -21.34
N SER A 43 -10.16 0.77 -20.12
CA SER A 43 -8.80 1.17 -19.73
C SER A 43 -7.80 0.01 -19.84
N GLY A 44 -8.17 -1.19 -19.41
CA GLY A 44 -7.33 -2.39 -19.50
C GLY A 44 -7.10 -2.83 -20.95
N LEU A 45 -8.16 -2.83 -21.76
CA LEU A 45 -8.09 -3.13 -23.19
C LEU A 45 -7.16 -2.15 -23.93
N LEU A 46 -7.31 -0.86 -23.68
CA LEU A 46 -6.50 0.19 -24.30
C LEU A 46 -5.06 0.19 -23.78
N ALA A 47 -4.82 -0.15 -22.52
CA ALA A 47 -3.47 -0.30 -21.99
C ALA A 47 -2.69 -1.41 -22.71
N LEU A 48 -3.38 -2.49 -23.09
CA LEU A 48 -2.79 -3.62 -23.79
C LEU A 48 -2.68 -3.39 -25.29
N ALA A 49 -3.69 -2.85 -25.96
CA ALA A 49 -3.76 -2.82 -27.42
C ALA A 49 -4.18 -1.47 -28.04
N GLY A 50 -4.21 -0.39 -27.27
CA GLY A 50 -4.63 0.94 -27.75
C GLY A 50 -3.73 1.54 -28.84
N ASP A 51 -2.53 1.01 -29.06
CA ASP A 51 -1.63 1.38 -30.15
C ASP A 51 -1.83 0.55 -31.43
N ALA A 52 -2.71 -0.45 -31.40
CA ALA A 52 -3.02 -1.34 -32.51
C ALA A 52 -4.51 -1.29 -32.89
N LEU A 53 -5.13 -0.11 -32.80
CA LEU A 53 -6.55 0.07 -33.17
C LEU A 53 -6.82 -0.34 -34.63
N GLY A 54 -7.96 -0.97 -34.88
CA GLY A 54 -8.35 -1.50 -36.20
C GLY A 54 -8.11 -3.01 -36.32
N GLY A 55 -7.73 -3.48 -37.52
CA GLY A 55 -7.67 -4.92 -37.83
C GLY A 55 -6.64 -5.73 -37.02
N GLY A 56 -5.64 -5.07 -36.42
CA GLY A 56 -4.62 -5.72 -35.58
C GLY A 56 -5.00 -5.86 -34.10
N PHE A 57 -6.08 -5.20 -33.65
CA PHE A 57 -6.39 -5.02 -32.24
C PHE A 57 -6.52 -6.34 -31.48
N SER A 58 -7.36 -7.25 -31.97
CA SER A 58 -7.64 -8.52 -31.31
C SER A 58 -6.41 -9.40 -31.16
N ARG A 59 -5.54 -9.42 -32.19
CA ARG A 59 -4.30 -10.20 -32.16
C ARG A 59 -3.32 -9.63 -31.15
N THR A 60 -3.07 -8.31 -31.21
CA THR A 60 -2.18 -7.63 -30.27
C THR A 60 -2.66 -7.75 -28.82
N LEU A 61 -3.98 -7.63 -28.59
CA LEU A 61 -4.58 -7.83 -27.27
C LEU A 61 -4.33 -9.25 -26.76
N GLN A 62 -4.58 -10.28 -27.56
CA GLN A 62 -4.34 -11.67 -27.17
C GLN A 62 -2.86 -11.95 -26.86
N ASP A 63 -1.95 -11.51 -27.74
CA ASP A 63 -0.51 -11.75 -27.59
C ASP A 63 0.03 -11.07 -26.33
N ARG A 64 -0.32 -9.79 -26.10
CA ARG A 64 0.13 -9.05 -24.92
C ARG A 64 -0.56 -9.49 -23.63
N THR A 65 -1.80 -9.97 -23.69
CA THR A 65 -2.48 -10.57 -22.52
C THR A 65 -1.77 -11.85 -22.10
N ARG A 66 -1.45 -12.74 -23.05
CA ARG A 66 -0.69 -13.96 -22.77
C ARG A 66 0.69 -13.64 -22.21
N GLN A 67 1.38 -12.67 -22.80
CA GLN A 67 2.67 -12.20 -22.29
C GLN A 67 2.54 -11.68 -20.85
N LEU A 68 1.61 -10.77 -20.58
CA LEU A 68 1.36 -10.24 -19.24
C LEU A 68 1.11 -11.36 -18.23
N ILE A 69 0.20 -12.29 -18.53
CA ILE A 69 -0.10 -13.42 -17.64
C ILE A 69 1.14 -14.28 -17.40
N SER A 70 1.94 -14.55 -18.43
CA SER A 70 3.15 -15.37 -18.32
C SER A 70 4.27 -14.71 -17.51
N GLU A 71 4.36 -13.38 -17.53
CA GLU A 71 5.37 -12.60 -16.80
C GLU A 71 4.92 -12.23 -15.39
N THR A 72 3.60 -12.25 -15.11
CA THR A 72 3.03 -11.82 -13.83
C THR A 72 3.17 -12.91 -12.78
N ARG A 73 3.95 -12.62 -11.73
CA ARG A 73 4.11 -13.49 -10.57
C ARG A 73 2.87 -13.47 -9.66
N PRO A 74 2.60 -14.52 -8.88
CA PRO A 74 1.45 -14.56 -7.97
C PRO A 74 1.32 -13.35 -7.03
N TRP A 75 2.43 -12.85 -6.47
CA TRP A 75 2.40 -11.67 -5.60
C TRP A 75 2.02 -10.37 -6.33
N MET A 76 2.30 -10.27 -7.64
CA MET A 76 1.94 -9.10 -8.43
C MET A 76 0.42 -8.99 -8.61
N TRP A 77 -0.26 -10.13 -8.78
CA TRP A 77 -1.73 -10.18 -8.81
C TRP A 77 -2.33 -9.71 -7.48
N LEU A 78 -1.71 -10.08 -6.36
CA LEU A 78 -2.16 -9.64 -5.04
C LEU A 78 -1.91 -8.13 -4.79
N ILE A 79 -0.80 -7.59 -5.30
CA ILE A 79 -0.57 -6.13 -5.31
C ILE A 79 -1.61 -5.41 -6.16
N ALA A 80 -1.95 -5.96 -7.33
CA ALA A 80 -3.00 -5.40 -8.18
C ALA A 80 -4.37 -5.45 -7.48
N LEU A 81 -4.71 -6.58 -6.85
CA LEU A 81 -5.94 -6.72 -6.05
C LEU A 81 -5.98 -5.73 -4.89
N TYR A 82 -4.87 -5.58 -4.16
CA TYR A 82 -4.73 -4.60 -3.09
C TYR A 82 -5.02 -3.17 -3.57
N ALA A 83 -4.45 -2.75 -4.71
CA ALA A 83 -4.76 -1.45 -5.31
C ALA A 83 -6.22 -1.34 -5.75
N LEU A 84 -6.79 -2.39 -6.36
CA LEU A 84 -8.17 -2.40 -6.81
C LEU A 84 -9.17 -2.29 -5.65
N LEU A 85 -8.87 -2.88 -4.49
CA LEU A 85 -9.74 -2.83 -3.31
C LEU A 85 -9.87 -1.44 -2.68
N HIS A 86 -8.99 -0.49 -3.04
CA HIS A 86 -9.13 0.90 -2.63
C HIS A 86 -10.14 1.67 -3.49
N VAL A 87 -10.42 1.22 -4.72
CA VAL A 87 -11.27 1.95 -5.67
C VAL A 87 -12.73 2.06 -5.19
N PRO A 88 -13.37 1.01 -4.63
CA PRO A 88 -14.75 1.10 -4.16
C PRO A 88 -14.93 1.90 -2.87
N VAL A 89 -13.85 2.20 -2.12
CA VAL A 89 -13.94 2.81 -0.78
C VAL A 89 -14.78 4.09 -0.73
N PRO A 90 -14.59 5.07 -1.63
CA PRO A 90 -15.42 6.28 -1.64
C PRO A 90 -16.89 6.00 -1.99
N LEU A 91 -17.16 4.94 -2.75
CA LEU A 91 -18.48 4.58 -3.26
C LEU A 91 -19.26 3.67 -2.28
N TRP A 92 -18.58 3.07 -1.31
CA TRP A 92 -19.17 2.19 -0.29
C TRP A 92 -18.54 2.43 1.09
N PRO A 93 -18.86 3.57 1.75
CA PRO A 93 -18.28 3.93 3.04
C PRO A 93 -18.54 2.90 4.15
N GLU A 94 -19.71 2.25 4.15
CA GLU A 94 -20.06 1.21 5.13
C GLU A 94 -19.17 -0.04 4.98
N GLY A 95 -18.64 -0.27 3.77
CA GLY A 95 -17.71 -1.35 3.46
C GLY A 95 -16.26 -1.08 3.85
N PHE A 96 -15.94 0.11 4.39
CA PHE A 96 -14.56 0.55 4.65
C PHE A 96 -13.74 -0.47 5.45
N GLY A 97 -14.28 -0.99 6.55
CA GLY A 97 -13.59 -1.98 7.39
C GLY A 97 -13.30 -3.31 6.66
N VAL A 98 -14.27 -3.82 5.90
CA VAL A 98 -14.13 -5.07 5.13
C VAL A 98 -13.14 -4.91 3.98
N LEU A 99 -13.22 -3.80 3.25
CA LEU A 99 -12.28 -3.48 2.17
C LEU A 99 -10.86 -3.24 2.71
N GLY A 100 -10.73 -2.57 3.87
CA GLY A 100 -9.46 -2.38 4.57
C GLY A 100 -8.82 -3.70 5.00
N LEU A 101 -9.60 -4.62 5.56
CA LEU A 101 -9.10 -5.95 5.91
C LEU A 101 -8.72 -6.77 4.67
N ALA A 102 -9.58 -6.80 3.65
CA ALA A 102 -9.34 -7.56 2.43
C ALA A 102 -8.10 -7.05 1.66
N SER A 103 -7.94 -5.72 1.57
CA SER A 103 -6.78 -5.10 0.92
C SER A 103 -5.50 -5.40 1.70
N THR A 104 -5.52 -5.26 3.02
CA THR A 104 -4.37 -5.57 3.88
C THR A 104 -4.02 -7.06 3.85
N ALA A 105 -5.01 -7.96 3.80
CA ALA A 105 -4.77 -9.39 3.64
C ALA A 105 -4.14 -9.72 2.28
N ALA A 106 -4.62 -9.11 1.19
CA ALA A 106 -4.00 -9.25 -0.14
C ALA A 106 -2.55 -8.77 -0.12
N LEU A 107 -2.29 -7.61 0.50
CA LEU A 107 -0.95 -7.05 0.66
C LEU A 107 -0.04 -8.01 1.46
N PHE A 108 -0.52 -8.53 2.58
CA PHE A 108 0.20 -9.48 3.44
C PHE A 108 0.55 -10.78 2.71
N VAL A 109 -0.41 -11.42 2.04
CA VAL A 109 -0.15 -12.64 1.27
C VAL A 109 0.79 -12.34 0.10
N GLY A 110 0.67 -11.17 -0.54
CA GLY A 110 1.62 -10.70 -1.54
C GLY A 110 3.05 -10.58 -1.01
N ALA A 111 3.22 -10.01 0.19
CA ALA A 111 4.51 -9.90 0.85
C ALA A 111 5.11 -11.26 1.19
N LEU A 112 4.29 -12.20 1.70
CA LEU A 112 4.68 -13.57 1.99
C LEU A 112 5.20 -14.29 0.74
N LEU A 113 4.46 -14.21 -0.38
CA LEU A 113 4.86 -14.82 -1.64
C LEU A 113 6.14 -14.19 -2.19
N TYR A 114 6.23 -12.85 -2.16
CA TYR A 114 7.42 -12.13 -2.62
C TYR A 114 8.69 -12.52 -1.84
N ALA A 115 8.58 -12.65 -0.52
CA ALA A 115 9.69 -13.09 0.34
C ALA A 115 9.99 -14.59 0.12
N ALA A 116 8.97 -15.44 0.00
CA ALA A 116 9.14 -16.88 -0.22
C ALA A 116 9.88 -17.19 -1.53
N GLU A 117 9.59 -16.45 -2.61
CA GLU A 117 10.31 -16.56 -3.88
C GLU A 117 11.83 -16.29 -3.76
N ARG A 118 12.25 -15.50 -2.76
CA ARG A 118 13.65 -15.04 -2.60
C ARG A 118 14.44 -15.80 -1.55
N VAL A 119 13.81 -16.09 -0.42
CA VAL A 119 14.48 -16.72 0.75
C VAL A 119 13.84 -18.02 1.19
N GLY A 120 12.83 -18.52 0.46
CA GLY A 120 12.09 -19.74 0.77
C GLY A 120 11.00 -19.54 1.82
N TRP A 121 10.07 -20.48 1.87
CA TRP A 121 8.89 -20.42 2.76
C TRP A 121 9.23 -20.32 4.25
N GLY A 122 10.22 -21.07 4.73
CA GLY A 122 10.58 -21.06 6.16
C GLY A 122 11.01 -19.68 6.65
N ARG A 123 11.90 -18.99 5.91
CA ARG A 123 12.33 -17.63 6.25
C ARG A 123 11.23 -16.60 6.04
N SER A 124 10.42 -16.75 4.98
CA SER A 124 9.27 -15.87 4.73
C SER A 124 8.27 -15.90 5.89
N TRP A 125 7.88 -17.09 6.35
CA TRP A 125 6.98 -17.24 7.50
C TRP A 125 7.60 -16.74 8.80
N LEU A 126 8.89 -16.99 9.03
CA LEU A 126 9.58 -16.46 10.22
C LEU A 126 9.60 -14.92 10.22
N MET A 127 9.88 -14.30 9.07
CA MET A 127 9.82 -12.85 8.89
C MET A 127 8.42 -12.31 9.19
N ALA A 128 7.38 -12.92 8.63
CA ALA A 128 6.00 -12.52 8.87
C ALA A 128 5.59 -12.68 10.34
N ALA A 129 5.87 -13.83 10.95
CA ALA A 129 5.53 -14.11 12.35
C ALA A 129 6.21 -13.11 13.30
N LEU A 130 7.50 -12.80 13.07
CA LEU A 130 8.22 -11.85 13.91
C LEU A 130 7.74 -10.41 13.70
N ALA A 131 7.47 -9.98 12.46
CA ALA A 131 6.96 -8.64 12.21
C ALA A 131 5.54 -8.46 12.77
N CYS A 132 4.64 -9.42 12.53
CA CYS A 132 3.30 -9.41 13.11
C CYS A 132 3.34 -9.45 14.64
N GLY A 133 4.19 -10.31 15.22
CA GLY A 133 4.31 -10.45 16.67
C GLY A 133 4.91 -9.23 17.36
N LEU A 134 5.97 -8.64 16.80
CA LEU A 134 6.58 -7.40 17.32
C LEU A 134 5.63 -6.21 17.18
N GLY A 135 4.95 -6.08 16.03
CA GLY A 135 3.94 -5.05 15.81
C GLY A 135 2.77 -5.18 16.76
N LEU A 136 2.16 -6.37 16.84
CA LEU A 136 1.06 -6.66 17.79
C LEU A 136 1.50 -6.41 19.24
N GLY A 137 2.70 -6.84 19.63
CA GLY A 137 3.24 -6.58 20.95
C GLY A 137 3.36 -5.09 21.26
N ALA A 138 3.86 -4.29 20.31
CA ALA A 138 3.95 -2.84 20.47
C ALA A 138 2.56 -2.19 20.59
N GLU A 139 1.57 -2.64 19.81
CA GLU A 139 0.19 -2.14 19.86
C GLU A 139 -0.52 -2.50 21.18
N VAL A 140 -0.34 -3.73 21.66
CA VAL A 140 -0.92 -4.17 22.94
C VAL A 140 -0.29 -3.38 24.10
N ILE A 141 1.04 -3.22 24.10
CA ILE A 141 1.71 -2.39 25.12
C ILE A 141 1.25 -0.93 25.00
N GLY A 142 1.12 -0.42 23.76
CA GLY A 142 0.65 0.93 23.45
C GLY A 142 -0.72 1.23 24.02
N THR A 143 -1.71 0.39 23.73
CA THR A 143 -3.09 0.58 24.19
C THR A 143 -3.26 0.44 25.71
N HIS A 144 -2.39 -0.32 26.39
CA HIS A 144 -2.44 -0.47 27.85
C HIS A 144 -1.63 0.58 28.62
N THR A 145 -0.49 1.03 28.08
CA THR A 145 0.47 1.86 28.83
C THR A 145 0.63 3.28 28.28
N GLY A 146 0.16 3.53 27.07
CA GLY A 146 0.42 4.76 26.32
C GLY A 146 1.80 4.80 25.65
N PHE A 147 2.68 3.82 25.86
CA PHE A 147 3.98 3.72 25.18
C PHE A 147 3.99 2.55 24.19
N PRO A 148 4.44 2.70 22.94
CA PRO A 148 5.25 3.81 22.43
C PRO A 148 4.46 4.91 21.72
N PHE A 149 3.14 4.79 21.54
CA PHE A 149 2.41 5.64 20.59
C PHE A 149 1.70 6.88 21.19
N GLY A 150 1.44 6.88 22.49
CA GLY A 150 0.55 7.84 23.17
C GLY A 150 -0.69 7.13 23.71
N ILE A 151 -1.62 7.85 24.32
CA ILE A 151 -2.83 7.26 24.90
C ILE A 151 -3.94 7.20 23.84
N TYR A 152 -4.34 5.97 23.46
CA TYR A 152 -5.35 5.71 22.43
C TYR A 152 -6.11 4.40 22.67
N SER A 153 -7.21 4.23 21.94
CA SER A 153 -8.11 3.06 22.02
C SER A 153 -8.63 2.64 20.64
N TYR A 154 -8.78 1.33 20.45
CA TYR A 154 -9.41 0.67 19.30
C TYR A 154 -10.88 0.30 19.53
N ALA A 155 -11.58 0.93 20.50
CA ALA A 155 -12.90 0.48 20.96
C ALA A 155 -13.96 0.33 19.85
N THR A 156 -13.85 1.11 18.78
CA THR A 156 -14.78 1.16 17.64
C THR A 156 -14.13 0.68 16.34
N ALA A 157 -12.96 0.07 16.42
CA ALA A 157 -12.23 -0.43 15.26
C ALA A 157 -12.89 -1.71 14.69
N PRO A 158 -12.74 -1.95 13.38
CA PRO A 158 -13.41 -3.06 12.71
C PRO A 158 -12.84 -4.42 13.15
N GLU A 159 -13.74 -5.38 13.33
CA GLU A 159 -13.41 -6.77 13.59
C GLU A 159 -12.76 -7.45 12.36
N PRO A 160 -11.96 -8.52 12.55
CA PRO A 160 -11.67 -9.21 13.82
C PRO A 160 -10.53 -8.56 14.61
N LEU A 161 -10.62 -8.64 15.94
CA LEU A 161 -9.59 -8.16 16.87
C LEU A 161 -8.74 -9.32 17.40
N ILE A 162 -7.45 -9.07 17.61
CA ILE A 162 -6.51 -9.95 18.32
C ILE A 162 -5.96 -9.16 19.50
N LEU A 163 -6.24 -9.63 20.73
CA LEU A 163 -5.81 -8.94 21.96
C LEU A 163 -6.23 -7.45 22.00
N GLY A 164 -7.41 -7.13 21.46
CA GLY A 164 -7.93 -5.75 21.40
C GLY A 164 -7.38 -4.90 20.24
N VAL A 165 -6.50 -5.46 19.40
CA VAL A 165 -5.93 -4.78 18.23
C VAL A 165 -6.53 -5.35 16.95
N PRO A 166 -6.99 -4.55 15.98
CA PRO A 166 -7.54 -5.06 14.72
C PRO A 166 -6.54 -5.92 13.95
N LEU A 167 -6.97 -7.08 13.44
CA LEU A 167 -6.12 -8.04 12.73
C LEU A 167 -5.35 -7.40 11.56
N MET A 168 -5.94 -6.41 10.88
CA MET A 168 -5.25 -5.73 9.78
C MET A 168 -3.96 -5.04 10.23
N VAL A 169 -3.86 -4.58 11.47
CA VAL A 169 -2.68 -3.86 11.98
C VAL A 169 -1.42 -4.75 11.98
N PRO A 170 -1.37 -5.92 12.63
CA PRO A 170 -0.18 -6.79 12.56
C PRO A 170 0.12 -7.28 11.14
N LEU A 171 -0.89 -7.50 10.29
CA LEU A 171 -0.68 -7.86 8.89
C LEU A 171 0.02 -6.72 8.12
N GLY A 172 -0.39 -5.47 8.35
CA GLY A 172 0.23 -4.27 7.81
C GLY A 172 1.67 -4.09 8.28
N TRP A 173 1.95 -4.35 9.57
CA TRP A 173 3.30 -4.29 10.15
C TRP A 173 4.31 -5.17 9.39
N PHE A 174 3.92 -6.35 8.90
CA PHE A 174 4.81 -7.14 8.04
C PHE A 174 4.93 -6.55 6.64
N ALA A 175 3.81 -6.34 5.96
CA ALA A 175 3.81 -6.08 4.53
C ALA A 175 4.37 -4.69 4.18
N LEU A 176 3.97 -3.66 4.93
CA LEU A 176 4.46 -2.29 4.73
C LEU A 176 5.92 -2.16 5.15
N THR A 177 6.34 -2.80 6.24
CA THR A 177 7.77 -2.81 6.63
C THR A 177 8.62 -3.47 5.56
N LEU A 178 8.17 -4.58 4.96
CA LEU A 178 8.86 -5.21 3.83
C LEU A 178 8.96 -4.26 2.63
N SER A 179 7.88 -3.55 2.29
CA SER A 179 7.87 -2.57 1.20
C SER A 179 8.81 -1.40 1.48
N GLY A 180 8.76 -0.82 2.69
CA GLY A 180 9.61 0.28 3.13
C GLY A 180 11.09 -0.09 3.17
N LEU A 181 11.41 -1.30 3.64
CA LEU A 181 12.79 -1.80 3.69
C LEU A 181 13.35 -2.14 2.31
N LEU A 182 12.51 -2.62 1.39
CA LEU A 182 12.89 -2.68 -0.02
C LEU A 182 13.20 -1.27 -0.51
N LEU A 183 12.26 -0.32 -0.38
CA LEU A 183 12.40 1.05 -0.88
C LEU A 183 13.64 1.76 -0.32
N SER A 184 13.98 1.54 0.95
CA SER A 184 15.17 2.11 1.61
C SER A 184 16.51 1.48 1.20
N GLY A 185 16.46 0.38 0.44
CA GLY A 185 17.65 -0.39 0.04
C GLY A 185 18.30 -1.09 1.24
N GLY A 186 17.50 -1.67 2.13
CA GLY A 186 17.99 -2.40 3.31
C GLY A 186 18.37 -1.52 4.50
N ARG A 187 18.08 -0.21 4.47
CA ARG A 187 18.39 0.71 5.58
C ARG A 187 17.21 0.76 6.55
N ALA A 188 17.36 0.10 7.69
CA ALA A 188 16.28 -0.07 8.67
C ALA A 188 15.70 1.25 9.20
N TRP A 189 16.55 2.23 9.55
CA TRP A 189 16.10 3.54 10.05
C TRP A 189 15.27 4.33 9.03
N LEU A 190 15.61 4.19 7.74
CA LEU A 190 14.90 4.86 6.65
C LEU A 190 13.61 4.13 6.30
N ALA A 191 13.59 2.80 6.43
CA ALA A 191 12.35 2.02 6.35
C ALA A 191 11.37 2.44 7.45
N GLY A 192 11.85 2.62 8.68
CA GLY A 192 11.03 3.14 9.76
C GLY A 192 10.52 4.56 9.51
N LEU A 193 11.34 5.42 8.89
CA LEU A 193 10.91 6.78 8.54
C LEU A 193 9.81 6.75 7.48
N LEU A 194 9.92 5.85 6.49
CA LEU A 194 8.88 5.69 5.48
C LEU A 194 7.54 5.28 6.12
N LEU A 195 7.55 4.34 7.07
CA LEU A 195 6.35 3.92 7.78
C LEU A 195 5.76 5.04 8.64
N ALA A 196 6.57 5.81 9.35
CA ALA A 196 6.10 6.99 10.09
C ALA A 196 5.49 8.06 9.16
N LEU A 197 6.04 8.26 7.96
CA LEU A 197 5.48 9.19 6.97
C LEU A 197 4.19 8.67 6.33
N TRP A 198 4.03 7.34 6.22
CA TRP A 198 2.78 6.72 5.80
C TRP A 198 1.71 6.87 6.90
N ASP A 199 2.09 6.69 8.17
CA ASP A 199 1.22 6.87 9.32
C ASP A 199 0.65 8.30 9.44
N VAL A 200 1.47 9.33 9.15
CA VAL A 200 0.98 10.73 9.01
C VAL A 200 -0.22 10.83 8.07
N GLY A 201 -0.24 10.03 7.00
CA GLY A 201 -1.36 10.00 6.06
C GLY A 201 -2.55 9.16 6.49
N LEU A 202 -2.28 8.10 7.25
CA LEU A 202 -3.30 7.19 7.77
C LEU A 202 -4.10 7.81 8.93
N GLU A 203 -3.43 8.61 9.77
CA GLU A 203 -4.00 9.23 10.98
C GLU A 203 -5.31 9.99 10.75
N PRO A 204 -5.38 10.94 9.81
CA PRO A 204 -6.63 11.61 9.48
C PRO A 204 -7.76 10.63 9.15
N LEU A 205 -7.47 9.59 8.36
CA LEU A 205 -8.49 8.66 7.88
C LEU A 205 -9.05 7.82 9.03
N MET A 206 -8.17 7.24 9.86
CA MET A 206 -8.57 6.34 10.95
C MET A 206 -9.27 7.07 12.08
N THR A 207 -8.86 8.29 12.39
CA THR A 207 -9.56 9.12 13.39
C THR A 207 -10.92 9.60 12.91
N ALA A 208 -11.06 9.95 11.63
CA ALA A 208 -12.36 10.31 11.06
C ALA A 208 -13.35 9.13 11.03
N GLN A 209 -12.85 7.91 10.89
CA GLN A 209 -13.66 6.69 11.00
C GLN A 209 -13.87 6.23 12.46
N HIS A 210 -13.37 6.99 13.43
CA HIS A 210 -13.37 6.62 14.84
C HIS A 210 -12.68 5.27 15.14
N TYR A 211 -11.75 4.82 14.31
CA TYR A 211 -11.01 3.58 14.57
C TYR A 211 -9.87 3.79 15.56
N TRP A 212 -9.31 4.99 15.58
CA TRP A 212 -8.37 5.45 16.60
C TRP A 212 -9.01 6.55 17.44
N LEU A 213 -9.20 6.24 18.72
CA LEU A 213 -9.71 7.19 19.71
C LEU A 213 -8.55 7.68 20.57
N TRP A 214 -7.98 8.82 20.20
CA TRP A 214 -6.91 9.47 20.96
C TRP A 214 -7.45 10.18 22.20
N SER A 215 -6.77 10.00 23.34
CA SER A 215 -7.05 10.68 24.61
C SER A 215 -5.81 11.32 25.22
N ASP A 216 -4.75 11.48 24.41
CA ASP A 216 -3.50 12.09 24.82
C ASP A 216 -3.66 13.59 25.11
N PRO A 217 -3.04 14.13 26.19
CA PRO A 217 -3.16 15.55 26.53
C PRO A 217 -2.47 16.50 25.54
N ASN A 218 -1.55 16.01 24.69
CA ASN A 218 -0.77 16.85 23.77
C ASN A 218 -0.91 16.38 22.30
N PRO A 219 -2.11 16.50 21.69
CA PRO A 219 -2.31 16.11 20.31
C PRO A 219 -1.52 17.01 19.36
N LEU A 220 -0.97 16.43 18.29
CA LEU A 220 -0.21 17.12 17.26
C LEU A 220 -0.92 17.10 15.90
N TRP A 221 -1.24 15.90 15.41
CA TRP A 221 -1.78 15.71 14.06
C TRP A 221 -2.93 14.71 14.07
N ALA A 222 -4.10 15.14 13.62
CA ALA A 222 -5.33 14.35 13.62
C ALA A 222 -5.64 13.67 14.98
N GLY A 223 -5.23 14.27 16.10
CA GLY A 223 -5.39 13.71 17.45
C GLY A 223 -4.18 12.96 17.98
N ALA A 224 -3.31 12.43 17.11
CA ALA A 224 -2.11 11.71 17.53
C ALA A 224 -1.03 12.68 18.08
N PRO A 225 -0.36 12.35 19.20
CA PRO A 225 0.75 13.12 19.73
C PRO A 225 2.04 12.92 18.91
N LEU A 226 3.05 13.78 19.12
CA LEU A 226 4.39 13.60 18.51
C LEU A 226 4.99 12.22 18.83
N GLN A 227 4.67 11.71 20.01
CA GLN A 227 5.12 10.40 20.48
C GLN A 227 4.71 9.28 19.52
N ASN A 228 3.52 9.36 18.89
CA ASN A 228 3.05 8.36 17.93
C ASN A 228 4.02 8.17 16.76
N PHE A 229 4.37 9.27 16.10
CA PHE A 229 5.25 9.24 14.94
C PHE A 229 6.68 8.77 15.27
N LEU A 230 7.18 9.11 16.46
CA LEU A 230 8.46 8.62 16.97
C LEU A 230 8.39 7.12 17.30
N GLY A 231 7.28 6.67 17.88
CA GLY A 231 6.98 5.27 18.16
C GLY A 231 6.94 4.44 16.89
N TRP A 232 6.17 4.88 15.89
CA TRP A 232 6.14 4.28 14.55
C TRP A 232 7.53 4.17 13.95
N TRP A 233 8.30 5.27 13.97
CA TRP A 233 9.67 5.26 13.46
C TRP A 233 10.55 4.22 14.18
N ALA A 234 10.53 4.18 15.51
CA ALA A 234 11.35 3.27 16.31
C ALA A 234 10.96 1.80 16.13
N VAL A 235 9.66 1.48 16.25
CA VAL A 235 9.14 0.12 16.10
C VAL A 235 9.38 -0.40 14.69
N ALA A 236 9.04 0.38 13.66
CA ALA A 236 9.25 0.01 12.26
C ALA A 236 10.75 -0.17 11.94
N SER A 237 11.63 0.66 12.51
CA SER A 237 13.08 0.51 12.36
C SER A 237 13.58 -0.79 13.00
N GLY A 238 13.07 -1.14 14.19
CA GLY A 238 13.39 -2.39 14.87
C GLY A 238 12.94 -3.61 14.08
N ILE A 239 11.68 -3.63 13.62
CA ILE A 239 11.14 -4.71 12.78
C ILE A 239 11.96 -4.82 11.48
N SER A 240 12.24 -3.69 10.83
CA SER A 240 13.07 -3.66 9.62
C SER A 240 14.44 -4.28 9.82
N TRP A 241 15.09 -3.99 10.96
CA TRP A 241 16.38 -4.58 11.30
C TRP A 241 16.27 -6.11 11.48
N VAL A 242 15.24 -6.60 12.16
CA VAL A 242 14.97 -8.04 12.31
C VAL A 242 14.76 -8.71 10.95
N LEU A 243 13.91 -8.13 10.09
CA LEU A 243 13.66 -8.64 8.74
C LEU A 243 14.93 -8.72 7.90
N LEU A 244 15.78 -7.69 7.97
CA LEU A 244 17.06 -7.66 7.28
C LEU A 244 18.01 -8.77 7.73
N LYS A 245 18.02 -9.10 9.03
CA LYS A 245 18.87 -10.18 9.58
C LYS A 245 18.42 -11.57 9.13
N ILE A 246 17.12 -11.79 9.00
CA ILE A 246 16.56 -13.10 8.62
C ILE A 246 16.64 -13.34 7.12
N GLY A 247 16.30 -12.31 6.34
CA GLY A 247 16.19 -12.39 4.88
C GLY A 247 16.97 -11.30 4.15
N PRO A 248 18.29 -11.15 4.35
CA PRO A 248 19.06 -10.08 3.71
C PRO A 248 18.99 -10.13 2.18
N GLY A 249 18.90 -11.33 1.59
CA GLY A 249 18.73 -11.53 0.15
C GLY A 249 17.41 -11.02 -0.43
N VAL A 250 16.40 -10.72 0.41
CA VAL A 250 15.17 -10.04 -0.04
C VAL A 250 15.45 -8.58 -0.41
N PHE A 251 16.31 -7.92 0.36
CA PHE A 251 16.51 -6.47 0.34
C PHE A 251 17.82 -6.05 -0.35
N LEU A 252 18.80 -6.95 -0.38
CA LEU A 252 20.12 -6.73 -0.96
C LEU A 252 20.34 -7.77 -2.07
N PRO A 253 19.93 -7.48 -3.31
CA PRO A 253 20.02 -8.42 -4.43
C PRO A 253 21.44 -8.92 -4.70
N SER A 254 22.46 -8.12 -4.34
CA SER A 254 23.87 -8.51 -4.43
C SER A 254 24.23 -9.74 -3.61
N LEU A 255 23.41 -10.10 -2.61
CA LEU A 255 23.63 -11.26 -1.74
C LEU A 255 22.94 -12.54 -2.23
N LEU A 256 22.15 -12.46 -3.31
CA LEU A 256 21.53 -13.64 -3.92
C LEU A 256 22.57 -14.37 -4.77
N VAL A 257 23.24 -15.36 -4.17
CA VAL A 257 24.13 -16.26 -4.89
C VAL A 257 23.29 -17.23 -5.74
N GLY A 258 23.38 -17.10 -7.06
CA GLY A 258 22.68 -17.94 -8.04
C GLY A 258 21.41 -17.30 -8.60
N ASN A 259 21.24 -17.40 -9.93
CA ASN A 259 20.15 -16.91 -10.78
C ASN A 259 18.73 -17.42 -10.41
N ARG A 260 18.30 -17.38 -9.15
CA ARG A 260 16.99 -17.92 -8.75
C ARG A 260 15.82 -17.02 -9.14
N VAL A 261 16.04 -15.70 -9.25
CA VAL A 261 15.01 -14.75 -9.66
C VAL A 261 15.63 -13.76 -10.64
N PRO A 262 15.12 -13.64 -11.88
CA PRO A 262 15.57 -12.61 -12.82
C PRO A 262 15.41 -11.22 -12.19
N PRO A 263 16.35 -10.28 -12.39
CA PRO A 263 16.17 -8.92 -11.94
C PRO A 263 14.95 -8.30 -12.65
N THR A 264 13.84 -8.19 -11.94
CA THR A 264 12.66 -7.48 -12.41
C THR A 264 12.81 -5.99 -12.08
N SER A 265 12.47 -5.11 -13.03
CA SER A 265 12.34 -3.67 -12.78
C SER A 265 11.26 -3.35 -11.74
N PHE A 266 10.34 -4.30 -11.52
CA PHE A 266 9.23 -4.23 -10.60
C PHE A 266 9.46 -5.10 -9.36
N ASN A 267 9.24 -4.56 -8.17
CA ASN A 267 9.33 -5.29 -6.91
C ASN A 267 8.26 -4.81 -5.91
N PHE A 268 8.18 -5.48 -4.77
CA PHE A 268 7.15 -5.21 -3.76
C PHE A 268 7.25 -3.81 -3.09
N ALA A 269 8.33 -3.05 -3.33
CA ALA A 269 8.41 -1.65 -2.89
C ALA A 269 7.32 -0.75 -3.51
N VAL A 270 6.63 -1.21 -4.56
CA VAL A 270 5.51 -0.51 -5.20
C VAL A 270 4.32 -0.27 -4.28
N ALA A 271 4.15 -1.07 -3.21
CA ALA A 271 3.04 -0.87 -2.27
C ALA A 271 3.05 0.54 -1.65
N TYR A 272 4.25 1.09 -1.35
CA TYR A 272 4.35 2.44 -0.81
C TYR A 272 3.92 3.55 -1.79
N PRO A 273 4.35 3.59 -3.06
CA PRO A 273 3.76 4.46 -4.07
C PRO A 273 2.25 4.28 -4.30
N ILE A 274 1.70 3.08 -4.13
CA ILE A 274 0.26 2.83 -4.24
C ILE A 274 -0.47 3.58 -3.11
N GLU A 275 0.00 3.45 -1.87
CA GLU A 275 -0.50 4.21 -0.72
C GLU A 275 -0.35 5.72 -0.92
N ALA A 276 0.80 6.17 -1.45
CA ALA A 276 1.07 7.59 -1.76
C ALA A 276 0.11 8.17 -2.81
N PHE A 277 -0.58 7.33 -3.57
CA PHE A 277 -1.64 7.73 -4.48
C PHE A 277 -3.01 7.65 -3.81
N PHE A 278 -3.36 6.52 -3.19
CA PHE A 278 -4.71 6.27 -2.68
C PHE A 278 -5.05 7.02 -1.39
N LEU A 279 -4.12 7.17 -0.43
CA LEU A 279 -4.40 7.89 0.81
C LEU A 279 -4.73 9.37 0.56
N PRO A 280 -3.86 10.17 -0.09
CA PRO A 280 -4.20 11.57 -0.35
C PRO A 280 -5.37 11.69 -1.33
N GLY A 281 -5.48 10.80 -2.32
CA GLY A 281 -6.61 10.77 -3.25
C GLY A 281 -7.95 10.55 -2.53
N GLY A 282 -8.00 9.59 -1.60
CA GLY A 282 -9.16 9.34 -0.75
C GLY A 282 -9.52 10.54 0.11
N LEU A 283 -8.53 11.19 0.73
CA LEU A 283 -8.73 12.40 1.53
C LEU A 283 -9.30 13.56 0.69
N VAL A 284 -8.84 13.75 -0.55
CA VAL A 284 -9.42 14.73 -1.49
C VAL A 284 -10.89 14.44 -1.76
N LEU A 285 -11.26 13.17 -1.98
CA LEU A 285 -12.63 12.77 -2.29
C LEU A 285 -13.59 13.00 -1.12
N VAL A 286 -13.11 12.96 0.13
CA VAL A 286 -13.90 13.28 1.33
C VAL A 286 -13.76 14.74 1.78
N GLY A 287 -13.21 15.63 0.93
CA GLY A 287 -13.12 17.06 1.19
C GLY A 287 -12.02 17.50 2.16
N ARG A 288 -11.07 16.61 2.50
CA ARG A 288 -9.98 16.86 3.45
C ARG A 288 -8.69 17.28 2.73
N TYR A 289 -8.74 18.44 2.07
CA TYR A 289 -7.68 18.90 1.17
C TYR A 289 -6.36 19.21 1.87
N LEU A 290 -6.41 19.76 3.10
CA LEU A 290 -5.21 20.07 3.86
C LEU A 290 -4.48 18.79 4.25
N GLU A 291 -5.21 17.83 4.79
CA GLU A 291 -4.68 16.52 5.17
C GLU A 291 -4.16 15.78 3.94
N ALA A 292 -4.88 15.81 2.82
CA ALA A 292 -4.40 15.25 1.56
C ALA A 292 -3.07 15.86 1.11
N ALA A 293 -2.91 17.18 1.19
CA ALA A 293 -1.69 17.87 0.80
C ALA A 293 -0.51 17.52 1.73
N VAL A 294 -0.74 17.45 3.05
CA VAL A 294 0.27 17.04 4.03
C VAL A 294 0.67 15.58 3.80
N THR A 295 -0.30 14.69 3.64
CA THR A 295 -0.08 13.26 3.34
C THR A 295 0.76 13.09 2.08
N LEU A 296 0.37 13.74 0.97
CA LEU A 296 1.09 13.66 -0.28
C LEU A 296 2.53 14.20 -0.12
N GLY A 297 2.69 15.34 0.55
CA GLY A 297 4.00 15.94 0.83
C GLY A 297 4.91 15.01 1.64
N ALA A 298 4.39 14.43 2.72
CA ALA A 298 5.10 13.51 3.60
C ALA A 298 5.56 12.25 2.83
N MET A 299 4.68 11.61 2.09
CA MET A 299 5.00 10.38 1.36
C MET A 299 5.93 10.64 0.15
N LEU A 300 5.77 11.77 -0.55
CA LEU A 300 6.69 12.19 -1.61
C LEU A 300 8.08 12.52 -1.07
N LEU A 301 8.17 13.15 0.11
CA LEU A 301 9.44 13.36 0.80
C LEU A 301 10.13 12.02 1.11
N GLY A 302 9.38 11.05 1.65
CA GLY A 302 9.88 9.69 1.88
C GLY A 302 10.44 9.04 0.61
N LEU A 303 9.70 9.10 -0.50
CA LEU A 303 10.14 8.60 -1.80
C LEU A 303 11.39 9.31 -2.32
N ALA A 304 11.48 10.64 -2.15
CA ALA A 304 12.64 11.43 -2.55
C ALA A 304 13.89 11.06 -1.74
N LEU A 305 13.75 10.91 -0.42
CA LEU A 305 14.83 10.49 0.48
C LEU A 305 15.32 9.08 0.14
N ALA A 306 14.41 8.13 -0.06
CA ALA A 306 14.75 6.77 -0.47
C ALA A 306 15.54 6.73 -1.79
N ARG A 307 15.15 7.54 -2.78
CA ARG A 307 15.88 7.68 -4.05
C ARG A 307 17.25 8.31 -3.86
N LEU A 308 17.37 9.37 -3.06
CA LEU A 308 18.63 10.08 -2.82
C LEU A 308 19.65 9.15 -2.15
N VAL A 309 19.21 8.42 -1.13
CA VAL A 309 20.06 7.52 -0.34
C VAL A 309 20.53 6.31 -1.17
N ARG A 310 19.68 5.77 -2.05
CA ARG A 310 20.07 4.71 -2.99
C ARG A 310 21.06 5.15 -4.07
N ARG A 311 21.08 6.42 -4.46
CA ARG A 311 22.05 6.92 -5.46
C ARG A 311 23.46 7.08 -4.89
N ARG A 312 23.60 7.14 -3.56
CA ARG A 312 24.85 7.44 -2.86
C ARG A 312 25.59 6.22 -2.31
N GLY A 313 25.01 5.03 -2.34
CA GLY A 313 25.63 3.80 -1.85
C GLY A 313 25.37 2.64 -2.79
#